data_AF-A0A7V9EMC5-F1
#
_entry.id   AF-A0A7V9EMC5-F1
#
_cell.length_a   1.000
_cell.length_b   1.000
_cell.length_c   1.000
_cell.angle_alpha   90.00
_cell.angle_beta   90.00
_cell.angle_gamma   90.00
#
_symmetry.space_group_name_H-M   'P 1'
#
loop_
_entity.id
_entity.type
_entity.pdbx_description
1 polymer ?
#
loop_
_entity_poly.entity_id
_entity_poly.type
_entity_poly.pdbx_seq_one_letter_code
_entity_poly.pdbx_strand_id
1 'polypeptide(L)'
;MGLRIVETRGAKHEAKGPNQRREVPISGWVAVEDRTSSVPIRTHWDPLGPIGTRPRDILGRDSGTRGGGAVTTREDPFPISGIDYIQFFVGNAKQAAHYYRALGFTPVAYMGLETGSRERTSWCLRQGDVRLVLTSALGAGDPVAEHVKRHGDGVHDVALTVPDAEAAFAFAVAHGATPVSEPQVFEDDNGKVVKASIATYGETIHSLVSRSEYSGVFWPGFAPIEHPGDGSGFGIQNIDHVVGNVELGKMDEWVGFYERVMGFTELRHFSDDEISTEYSALMSKVVWDGEGRIKLPINEPAEGKRKSQIDEYLEYYGTPGVQHIAMATTDIVATVDAMSAAGIEFLRVPGNYYDDAKGRVPEIADQVEALQRTGILVDKDEDGYLLQIFSKPVQDRPTVFYEIIERHGSKGFGAGNFKALFEAIEREQEVRGNL
;
A
#
# COMPACT_ATOMS: atom_id res chain seq x y z
N MET A 1 27.94 51.08 4.34
CA MET A 1 29.24 50.50 3.95
C MET A 1 28.95 49.57 2.77
N GLY A 2 29.24 50.01 1.54
CA GLY A 2 28.72 49.40 0.32
C GLY A 2 29.54 48.21 -0.18
N LEU A 3 28.87 47.13 -0.58
CA LEU A 3 29.45 45.98 -1.28
C LEU A 3 29.90 46.40 -2.69
N ARG A 4 31.15 46.04 -3.06
CA ARG A 4 31.66 46.11 -4.43
C ARG A 4 31.56 44.74 -5.10
N ILE A 5 30.94 44.70 -6.26
CA ILE A 5 30.98 43.61 -7.23
C ILE A 5 32.23 43.81 -8.10
N VAL A 6 33.01 42.76 -8.33
CA VAL A 6 34.16 42.78 -9.25
C VAL A 6 33.85 41.84 -10.43
N GLU A 7 33.70 42.43 -11.61
CA GLU A 7 33.71 41.75 -12.90
C GLU A 7 35.14 41.38 -13.31
N THR A 8 35.31 40.21 -13.92
CA THR A 8 36.48 39.90 -14.76
C THR A 8 36.03 39.44 -16.15
N ARG A 9 36.22 40.31 -17.16
CA ARG A 9 36.41 39.94 -18.58
C ARG A 9 37.79 39.26 -18.69
N GLY A 10 38.10 38.26 -19.50
CA GLY A 10 37.54 37.71 -20.73
C GLY A 10 38.73 37.45 -21.67
N ALA A 11 38.87 36.24 -22.23
CA ALA A 11 39.79 35.99 -23.35
C ALA A 11 39.15 34.96 -24.30
N LYS A 12 38.98 35.38 -25.55
CA LYS A 12 38.50 34.58 -26.70
C LYS A 12 39.66 33.77 -27.26
N HIS A 13 39.40 32.54 -27.72
CA HIS A 13 39.99 32.05 -28.96
C HIS A 13 39.08 31.03 -29.65
N GLU A 14 39.19 31.02 -30.97
CA GLU A 14 38.25 30.58 -31.99
C GLU A 14 38.11 29.06 -32.17
N ALA A 15 36.99 28.67 -32.77
CA ALA A 15 36.60 27.32 -33.11
C ALA A 15 37.39 26.70 -34.27
N LYS A 16 37.70 25.40 -34.17
CA LYS A 16 37.78 24.43 -35.28
C LYS A 16 37.29 23.06 -34.78
N GLY A 17 36.24 22.51 -35.41
CA GLY A 17 35.82 21.11 -35.22
C GLY A 17 36.54 20.14 -36.18
N PRO A 18 35.98 18.96 -36.46
CA PRO A 18 35.71 17.88 -35.51
C PRO A 18 36.26 16.53 -36.03
N ASN A 19 36.92 15.73 -35.19
CA ASN A 19 36.92 14.26 -35.29
C ASN A 19 37.84 13.66 -34.20
N GLN A 20 37.27 12.86 -33.31
CA GLN A 20 37.84 11.58 -32.88
C GLN A 20 36.89 10.99 -31.82
N ARG A 21 36.14 9.97 -32.23
CA ARG A 21 35.56 8.99 -31.31
C ARG A 21 36.74 8.36 -30.55
N ARG A 22 36.79 8.54 -29.23
CA ARG A 22 37.59 7.69 -28.35
C ARG A 22 36.63 6.75 -27.65
N GLU A 23 36.71 5.49 -28.04
CA GLU A 23 36.14 4.37 -27.30
C GLU A 23 36.77 4.34 -25.91
N VAL A 24 35.93 4.40 -24.89
CA VAL A 24 36.32 4.15 -23.50
C VAL A 24 36.15 2.65 -23.27
N PRO A 25 37.20 1.91 -22.90
CA PRO A 25 37.04 0.50 -22.57
C PRO A 25 36.28 0.39 -21.26
N ILE A 26 35.11 -0.26 -21.33
CA ILE A 26 34.35 -0.70 -20.18
C ILE A 26 35.17 -1.84 -19.56
N SER A 27 35.85 -1.57 -18.45
CA SER A 27 36.52 -2.60 -17.67
C SER A 27 35.47 -3.50 -17.04
N GLY A 28 35.33 -4.71 -17.61
CA GLY A 28 34.53 -5.78 -17.03
C GLY A 28 35.12 -6.22 -15.69
N TRP A 29 34.26 -6.34 -14.69
CA TRP A 29 34.60 -7.01 -13.44
C TRP A 29 34.57 -8.52 -13.68
N VAL A 30 35.73 -9.16 -13.53
CA VAL A 30 35.87 -10.60 -13.47
C VAL A 30 35.55 -11.03 -12.04
N ALA A 31 34.48 -11.81 -11.87
CA ALA A 31 34.22 -12.52 -10.62
C ALA A 31 35.31 -13.60 -10.45
N VAL A 32 36.06 -13.50 -9.36
CA VAL A 32 36.94 -14.57 -8.89
C VAL A 32 36.06 -15.54 -8.11
N GLU A 33 35.78 -16.70 -8.69
CA GLU A 33 35.16 -17.83 -7.99
C GLU A 33 36.14 -18.39 -6.95
N ASP A 34 35.75 -18.32 -5.68
CA ASP A 34 36.32 -19.20 -4.66
C ASP A 34 35.42 -20.42 -4.47
N ARG A 35 36.07 -21.58 -4.48
CA ARG A 35 35.45 -22.91 -4.47
C ARG A 35 35.25 -23.34 -3.03
N THR A 36 34.03 -23.75 -2.65
CA THR A 36 33.83 -25.02 -1.92
C THR A 36 32.36 -25.42 -1.81
N SER A 37 32.16 -26.74 -1.88
CA SER A 37 30.98 -27.52 -1.47
C SER A 37 29.88 -27.74 -2.52
N SER A 38 30.00 -28.88 -3.19
CA SER A 38 29.05 -29.49 -4.10
C SER A 38 28.09 -30.42 -3.36
N VAL A 39 26.77 -30.22 -3.52
CA VAL A 39 25.73 -31.22 -3.23
C VAL A 39 24.83 -31.35 -4.48
N PRO A 40 24.60 -32.55 -5.04
CA PRO A 40 23.94 -32.67 -6.34
C PRO A 40 22.41 -32.68 -6.23
N ILE A 41 21.78 -31.80 -6.99
CA ILE A 41 20.33 -31.80 -7.27
C ILE A 41 20.06 -32.79 -8.41
N ARG A 42 19.21 -33.80 -8.17
CA ARG A 42 18.70 -34.70 -9.21
C ARG A 42 17.39 -34.16 -9.76
N THR A 43 17.40 -33.80 -11.04
CA THR A 43 16.22 -33.56 -11.87
C THR A 43 15.90 -34.83 -12.66
N HIS A 44 14.75 -35.45 -12.41
CA HIS A 44 14.16 -36.41 -13.34
C HIS A 44 12.69 -36.07 -13.56
N TRP A 45 12.40 -35.69 -14.80
CA TRP A 45 11.07 -35.57 -15.38
C TRP A 45 10.93 -36.75 -16.34
N ASP A 46 9.85 -37.52 -16.23
CA ASP A 46 9.46 -38.52 -17.25
C ASP A 46 7.98 -38.31 -17.60
N PRO A 47 7.62 -38.27 -18.90
CA PRO A 47 6.24 -38.11 -19.35
C PRO A 47 5.60 -39.44 -19.80
N LEU A 48 4.25 -39.42 -19.85
CA LEU A 48 3.32 -40.12 -20.78
C LEU A 48 2.23 -41.02 -20.13
N GLY A 49 0.98 -40.61 -20.35
CA GLY A 49 0.03 -41.39 -21.17
C GLY A 49 -0.95 -42.37 -20.49
N PRO A 50 -2.05 -42.77 -21.17
CA PRO A 50 -3.43 -42.69 -20.63
C PRO A 50 -4.21 -44.02 -20.53
N ILE A 51 -5.53 -43.93 -20.24
CA ILE A 51 -6.64 -44.92 -20.33
C ILE A 51 -6.97 -45.61 -18.97
N GLY A 52 -8.20 -45.79 -18.48
CA GLY A 52 -9.56 -45.53 -18.93
C GLY A 52 -10.58 -46.36 -18.10
N THR A 53 -11.86 -46.02 -18.22
CA THR A 53 -13.10 -46.79 -17.91
C THR A 53 -13.71 -46.83 -16.49
N ARG A 54 -15.03 -46.57 -16.47
CA ARG A 54 -15.99 -46.66 -15.35
C ARG A 54 -16.45 -48.10 -15.12
N PRO A 55 -17.08 -48.40 -13.97
CA PRO A 55 -18.42 -48.99 -14.02
C PRO A 55 -19.46 -48.37 -13.06
N ARG A 56 -20.72 -48.72 -13.35
CA ARG A 56 -22.01 -48.20 -12.86
C ARG A 56 -22.44 -48.70 -11.47
N ASP A 57 -23.27 -47.86 -10.84
CA ASP A 57 -24.49 -48.11 -10.05
C ASP A 57 -24.63 -49.38 -9.19
N ILE A 58 -24.71 -49.18 -7.86
CA ILE A 58 -25.49 -50.04 -6.96
C ILE A 58 -26.33 -49.15 -6.02
N LEU A 59 -27.65 -49.31 -6.13
CA LEU A 59 -28.67 -48.75 -5.24
C LEU A 59 -28.64 -49.46 -3.87
N GLY A 60 -28.68 -48.68 -2.79
CA GLY A 60 -28.95 -49.16 -1.43
C GLY A 60 -29.65 -48.08 -0.62
N ARG A 61 -30.91 -48.31 -0.27
CA ARG A 61 -31.70 -47.55 0.72
C ARG A 61 -31.32 -48.03 2.13
N ASP A 62 -31.05 -47.10 3.04
CA ASP A 62 -31.46 -47.13 4.47
C ASP A 62 -31.09 -45.76 5.08
N SER A 63 -32.06 -44.93 5.50
CA SER A 63 -32.74 -44.90 6.81
C SER A 63 -31.80 -44.51 7.97
N GLY A 64 -32.07 -43.35 8.60
CA GLY A 64 -31.57 -43.04 9.94
C GLY A 64 -30.77 -41.74 10.09
N THR A 65 -31.29 -40.87 10.98
CA THR A 65 -30.59 -39.84 11.77
C THR A 65 -30.19 -38.52 11.08
N ARG A 66 -30.93 -37.45 11.42
CA ARG A 66 -30.47 -36.06 11.31
C ARG A 66 -29.32 -35.85 12.29
N GLY A 67 -28.09 -36.04 11.81
CA GLY A 67 -26.90 -35.49 12.47
C GLY A 67 -26.88 -33.98 12.25
N GLY A 68 -26.86 -33.21 13.33
CA GLY A 68 -26.55 -31.78 13.27
C GLY A 68 -25.19 -31.63 12.59
N GLY A 69 -25.18 -30.96 11.44
CA GLY A 69 -23.95 -30.63 10.75
C GLY A 69 -23.09 -29.82 11.70
N ALA A 70 -21.99 -30.43 12.17
CA ALA A 70 -20.86 -29.65 12.63
C ALA A 70 -20.52 -28.71 11.47
N VAL A 71 -20.68 -27.41 11.69
CA VAL A 71 -20.03 -26.41 10.86
C VAL A 71 -18.55 -26.73 11.01
N THR A 72 -17.99 -27.44 10.02
CA THR A 72 -16.55 -27.54 9.88
C THR A 72 -16.13 -26.13 9.54
N THR A 73 -15.73 -25.37 10.56
CA THR A 73 -14.96 -24.15 10.36
C THR A 73 -13.75 -24.60 9.57
N ARG A 74 -13.75 -24.31 8.27
CA ARG A 74 -12.59 -24.54 7.43
C ARG A 74 -11.46 -23.76 8.10
N GLU A 75 -10.45 -24.45 8.61
CA GLU A 75 -9.29 -23.78 9.18
C GLU A 75 -8.71 -22.88 8.09
N ASP A 76 -8.66 -21.58 8.37
CA ASP A 76 -7.98 -20.61 7.53
C ASP A 76 -6.49 -20.97 7.54
N PRO A 77 -5.91 -21.38 6.39
CA PRO A 77 -4.51 -21.79 6.35
C PRO A 77 -3.55 -20.60 6.46
N PHE A 78 -4.05 -19.37 6.37
CA PHE A 78 -3.26 -18.15 6.45
C PHE A 78 -3.95 -17.08 7.33
N PRO A 79 -4.10 -17.35 8.65
CA PRO A 79 -4.83 -16.44 9.52
C PRO A 79 -4.11 -15.11 9.69
N ILE A 80 -4.78 -14.01 9.34
CA ILE A 80 -4.31 -12.64 9.52
C ILE A 80 -5.20 -11.91 10.52
N SER A 81 -4.60 -11.23 11.48
CA SER A 81 -5.33 -10.43 12.47
C SER A 81 -5.53 -8.97 12.08
N GLY A 82 -4.78 -8.47 11.10
CA GLY A 82 -4.85 -7.09 10.61
C GLY A 82 -3.51 -6.56 10.12
N ILE A 83 -3.46 -5.30 9.73
CA ILE A 83 -2.23 -4.61 9.35
C ILE A 83 -1.45 -4.24 10.62
N ASP A 84 -0.21 -4.69 10.71
CA ASP A 84 0.67 -4.43 11.86
C ASP A 84 1.33 -3.04 11.81
N TYR A 85 1.82 -2.67 10.62
CA TYR A 85 2.29 -1.33 10.25
C TYR A 85 2.40 -1.18 8.73
N ILE A 86 2.47 0.07 8.27
CA ILE A 86 2.88 0.40 6.89
C ILE A 86 4.24 1.10 6.96
N GLN A 87 5.24 0.57 6.25
CA GLN A 87 6.56 1.18 6.17
C GLN A 87 6.70 2.00 4.91
N PHE A 88 7.14 3.25 5.09
CA PHE A 88 7.58 4.12 4.02
C PHE A 88 9.10 4.18 3.99
N PHE A 89 9.65 4.11 2.79
CA PHE A 89 11.00 4.56 2.51
C PHE A 89 10.94 6.00 2.02
N VAL A 90 11.62 6.89 2.73
CA VAL A 90 11.52 8.34 2.54
C VAL A 90 12.89 8.97 2.54
N GLY A 91 13.05 10.09 1.82
CA GLY A 91 14.32 10.82 1.73
C GLY A 91 14.74 11.44 3.07
N ASN A 92 13.76 11.85 3.90
CA ASN A 92 14.04 12.40 5.23
C ASN A 92 12.95 12.04 6.25
N ALA A 93 13.17 10.95 6.98
CA ALA A 93 12.21 10.41 7.94
C ALA A 93 11.88 11.37 9.09
N LYS A 94 12.82 12.26 9.46
CA LYS A 94 12.58 13.28 10.50
C LYS A 94 11.61 14.35 10.02
N GLN A 95 11.77 14.82 8.77
CA GLN A 95 10.85 15.80 8.17
C GLN A 95 9.50 15.17 7.85
N ALA A 96 9.50 13.97 7.28
CA ALA A 96 8.27 13.21 7.04
C ALA A 96 7.51 13.01 8.36
N ALA A 97 8.18 12.58 9.44
CA ALA A 97 7.54 12.43 10.75
C ALA A 97 6.92 13.72 11.28
N HIS A 98 7.45 14.89 10.91
CA HIS A 98 6.84 16.18 11.23
C HIS A 98 5.62 16.47 10.34
N TYR A 99 5.72 16.24 9.03
CA TYR A 99 4.60 16.40 8.08
C TYR A 99 3.40 15.53 8.48
N TYR A 100 3.63 14.27 8.83
CA TYR A 100 2.57 13.33 9.21
C TYR A 100 1.82 13.72 10.50
N ARG A 101 2.34 14.65 11.31
CA ARG A 101 1.55 15.26 12.39
C ARG A 101 0.35 16.06 11.87
N ALA A 102 0.43 16.62 10.66
CA ALA A 102 -0.70 17.28 10.00
C ALA A 102 -1.80 16.30 9.54
N LEU A 103 -1.49 14.99 9.51
CA LEU A 103 -2.48 13.92 9.38
C LEU A 103 -2.95 13.37 10.74
N GLY A 104 -2.55 14.01 11.85
CA GLY A 104 -2.94 13.63 13.21
C GLY A 104 -2.06 12.55 13.85
N PHE A 105 -0.97 12.15 13.20
CA PHE A 105 -0.09 11.12 13.76
C PHE A 105 0.85 11.65 14.84
N THR A 106 1.12 10.78 15.81
CA THR A 106 2.06 11.04 16.91
C THR A 106 3.27 10.13 16.79
N PRO A 107 4.50 10.66 16.69
CA PRO A 107 5.73 9.85 16.80
C PRO A 107 5.83 9.23 18.19
N VAL A 108 5.88 7.90 18.25
CA VAL A 108 5.90 7.13 19.51
C VAL A 108 7.22 6.42 19.76
N ALA A 109 7.93 6.05 18.70
CA ALA A 109 9.20 5.33 18.82
C ALA A 109 10.21 5.75 17.75
N TYR A 110 11.50 5.64 18.08
CA TYR A 110 12.62 6.03 17.22
C TYR A 110 13.70 4.97 17.20
N MET A 111 14.30 4.78 16.02
CA MET A 111 15.56 4.05 15.84
C MET A 111 16.51 4.90 14.99
N GLY A 112 17.79 4.98 15.39
CA GLY A 112 18.81 5.70 14.63
C GLY A 112 20.18 5.61 15.29
N LEU A 113 21.05 6.58 15.01
CA LEU A 113 22.44 6.57 15.47
C LEU A 113 22.55 6.46 16.99
N GLU A 114 21.67 7.16 17.68
CA GLU A 114 21.56 7.24 19.14
C GLU A 114 21.08 5.92 19.77
N THR A 115 20.40 5.07 18.99
CA THR A 115 19.95 3.73 19.40
C THR A 115 20.80 2.60 18.82
N GLY A 116 21.92 2.94 18.17
CA GLY A 116 22.87 1.96 17.60
C GLY A 116 22.61 1.57 16.14
N SER A 117 21.53 2.05 15.51
CA SER A 117 21.29 1.83 14.07
C SER A 117 22.16 2.78 13.24
N ARG A 118 23.15 2.22 12.54
CA ARG A 118 24.16 3.00 11.80
C ARG A 118 23.84 3.19 10.31
N GLU A 119 23.01 2.33 9.75
CA GLU A 119 22.70 2.33 8.31
C GLU A 119 21.39 3.05 8.00
N ARG A 120 20.45 3.05 8.94
CA ARG A 120 19.08 3.60 8.76
C ARG A 120 18.61 4.34 9.99
N THR A 121 17.64 5.23 9.78
CA THR A 121 16.84 5.80 10.84
C THR A 121 15.37 5.56 10.57
N SER A 122 14.60 5.23 11.60
CA SER A 122 13.18 4.92 11.49
C SER A 122 12.39 5.62 12.58
N TRP A 123 11.25 6.20 12.20
CA TRP A 123 10.29 6.80 13.11
C TRP A 123 9.00 6.01 13.04
N CYS A 124 8.54 5.47 14.18
CA CYS A 124 7.21 4.87 14.28
C CYS A 124 6.23 5.92 14.77
N LEU A 125 5.21 6.17 13.96
CA LEU A 125 4.12 7.10 14.20
C LEU A 125 2.83 6.32 14.42
N ARG A 126 1.99 6.78 15.34
CA ARG A 126 0.72 6.13 15.68
C ARG A 126 -0.45 7.11 15.70
N GLN A 127 -1.61 6.64 15.26
CA GLN A 127 -2.91 7.26 15.48
C GLN A 127 -3.98 6.15 15.50
N GLY A 128 -4.72 6.04 16.60
CA GLY A 128 -5.50 4.82 16.86
C GLY A 128 -4.62 3.58 16.80
N ASP A 129 -5.06 2.58 16.04
CA ASP A 129 -4.35 1.33 15.76
C ASP A 129 -3.43 1.45 14.54
N VAL A 130 -3.46 2.56 13.79
CA VAL A 130 -2.59 2.76 12.62
C VAL A 130 -1.16 3.03 13.06
N ARG A 131 -0.22 2.28 12.48
CA ARG A 131 1.22 2.52 12.64
C ARG A 131 1.88 2.80 11.30
N LEU A 132 2.54 3.95 11.19
CA LEU A 132 3.38 4.30 10.05
C LEU A 132 4.85 4.27 10.48
N VAL A 133 5.70 3.57 9.73
CA VAL A 133 7.15 3.52 9.98
C VAL A 133 7.88 4.23 8.86
N LEU A 134 8.39 5.42 9.14
CA LEU A 134 9.09 6.25 8.17
C LEU A 134 10.58 5.98 8.27
N THR A 135 11.19 5.44 7.22
CA THR A 135 12.58 4.98 7.23
C THR A 135 13.41 5.71 6.18
N SER A 136 14.57 6.22 6.59
CA SER A 136 15.58 6.80 5.69
C SER A 136 16.91 6.10 5.83
N ALA A 137 17.64 6.01 4.72
CA ALA A 137 19.04 5.64 4.73
C ALA A 137 19.88 6.73 5.43
N LEU A 138 20.91 6.32 6.17
CA LEU A 138 21.96 7.20 6.71
C LEU A 138 23.22 7.19 5.84
N GLY A 139 23.35 6.20 4.94
CA GLY A 139 24.42 6.09 3.96
C GLY A 139 23.90 5.84 2.54
N ALA A 140 24.64 6.31 1.53
CA ALA A 140 24.19 6.27 0.14
C ALA A 140 24.11 4.86 -0.47
N GLY A 141 24.74 3.84 0.13
CA GLY A 141 24.74 2.46 -0.37
C GLY A 141 23.59 1.60 0.15
N ASP A 142 22.73 2.13 1.01
CA ASP A 142 21.61 1.38 1.58
C ASP A 142 20.44 1.26 0.58
N PRO A 143 19.75 0.11 0.48
CA PRO A 143 18.61 -0.07 -0.42
C PRO A 143 17.49 0.97 -0.28
N VAL A 144 17.29 1.55 0.91
CA VAL A 144 16.33 2.65 1.12
C VAL A 144 16.68 3.86 0.26
N ALA A 145 17.97 4.17 0.09
CA ALA A 145 18.39 5.30 -0.74
C ALA A 145 18.11 5.06 -2.23
N GLU A 146 18.33 3.84 -2.72
CA GLU A 146 18.05 3.48 -4.13
C GLU A 146 16.54 3.45 -4.40
N HIS A 147 15.73 2.96 -3.46
CA HIS A 147 14.27 3.02 -3.55
C HIS A 147 13.80 4.48 -3.65
N VAL A 148 14.22 5.35 -2.72
CA VAL A 148 13.82 6.77 -2.72
C VAL A 148 14.25 7.49 -3.99
N LYS A 149 15.45 7.20 -4.49
CA LYS A 149 15.95 7.75 -5.76
C LYS A 149 15.04 7.36 -6.93
N ARG A 150 14.55 6.12 -6.96
CA ARG A 150 13.69 5.60 -8.02
C ARG A 150 12.25 6.11 -7.88
N HIS A 151 11.66 5.97 -6.70
CA HIS A 151 10.21 6.12 -6.47
C HIS A 151 9.80 7.46 -5.87
N GLY A 152 10.74 8.21 -5.26
CA GLY A 152 10.40 9.25 -4.29
C GLY A 152 10.07 8.62 -2.94
N ASP A 153 9.32 9.35 -2.10
CA ASP A 153 8.83 8.83 -0.84
C ASP A 153 7.67 7.85 -1.12
N GLY A 154 7.76 6.60 -0.67
CA GLY A 154 6.82 5.55 -1.08
C GLY A 154 6.65 4.45 -0.06
N VAL A 155 5.55 3.71 -0.17
CA VAL A 155 5.32 2.51 0.65
C VAL A 155 6.20 1.39 0.13
N HIS A 156 6.94 0.76 1.04
CA HIS A 156 7.73 -0.43 0.75
C HIS A 156 7.12 -1.69 1.38
N ASP A 157 6.54 -1.60 2.58
CA ASP A 157 6.05 -2.76 3.33
C ASP A 157 4.64 -2.53 3.84
N VAL A 158 3.73 -3.45 3.54
CA VAL A 158 2.43 -3.57 4.20
C VAL A 158 2.50 -4.78 5.11
N ALA A 159 2.90 -4.56 6.36
CA ALA A 159 3.13 -5.62 7.32
C ALA A 159 1.81 -6.14 7.91
N LEU A 160 1.72 -7.46 8.04
CA LEU A 160 0.52 -8.18 8.45
C LEU A 160 0.78 -8.91 9.77
N THR A 161 -0.14 -8.75 10.71
CA THR A 161 -0.10 -9.49 11.98
C THR A 161 -0.58 -10.91 11.73
N VAL A 162 0.25 -11.89 12.02
CA VAL A 162 -0.09 -13.32 11.95
C VAL A 162 0.19 -13.99 13.29
N PRO A 163 -0.55 -15.04 13.68
CA PRO A 163 -0.29 -15.78 14.91
C PRO A 163 1.13 -16.39 14.93
N ASP A 164 1.58 -16.91 13.78
CA ASP A 164 2.88 -17.55 13.62
C ASP A 164 3.50 -17.16 12.27
N ALA A 165 4.57 -16.36 12.32
CA ALA A 165 5.25 -15.86 11.13
C ALA A 165 6.04 -16.94 10.39
N GLU A 166 6.54 -17.97 11.10
CA GLU A 166 7.26 -19.09 10.49
C GLU A 166 6.29 -19.96 9.68
N ALA A 167 5.15 -20.31 10.28
CA ALA A 167 4.12 -21.11 9.62
C ALA A 167 3.51 -20.37 8.41
N ALA A 168 3.17 -19.09 8.58
CA ALA A 168 2.62 -18.27 7.48
C ALA A 168 3.64 -18.14 6.33
N PHE A 169 4.91 -17.87 6.63
CA PHE A 169 5.95 -17.80 5.60
C PHE A 169 6.13 -19.13 4.86
N ALA A 170 6.21 -20.24 5.59
CA ALA A 170 6.36 -21.57 4.99
C ALA A 170 5.17 -21.91 4.08
N PHE A 171 3.95 -21.58 4.50
CA PHE A 171 2.76 -21.72 3.67
C PHE A 171 2.86 -20.88 2.40
N ALA A 172 3.13 -19.58 2.53
CA ALA A 172 3.21 -18.66 1.40
C ALA A 172 4.23 -19.12 0.35
N VAL A 173 5.44 -19.47 0.78
CA VAL A 173 6.51 -19.94 -0.13
C VAL A 173 6.13 -21.26 -0.80
N ALA A 174 5.52 -22.19 -0.07
CA ALA A 174 5.02 -23.45 -0.65
C ALA A 174 3.93 -23.23 -1.72
N HIS A 175 3.23 -22.09 -1.69
CA HIS A 175 2.20 -21.70 -2.65
C HIS A 175 2.67 -20.69 -3.70
N GLY A 176 3.99 -20.52 -3.83
CA GLY A 176 4.61 -19.76 -4.93
C GLY A 176 4.96 -18.30 -4.60
N ALA A 177 4.91 -17.89 -3.32
CA ALA A 177 5.46 -16.60 -2.93
C ALA A 177 6.99 -16.57 -3.11
N THR A 178 7.51 -15.43 -3.55
CA THR A 178 8.96 -15.21 -3.58
C THR A 178 9.42 -14.76 -2.19
N PRO A 179 10.34 -15.50 -1.53
CA PRO A 179 10.86 -15.10 -0.23
C PRO A 179 11.76 -13.87 -0.35
N VAL A 180 11.58 -12.90 0.54
CA VAL A 180 12.44 -11.71 0.67
C VAL A 180 13.32 -11.82 1.90
N SER A 181 12.76 -12.25 3.02
CA SER A 181 13.50 -12.57 4.25
C SER A 181 12.89 -13.81 4.90
N GLU A 182 13.72 -14.81 5.13
CA GLU A 182 13.40 -15.96 5.98
C GLU A 182 12.97 -15.49 7.39
N PRO A 183 12.21 -16.30 8.15
CA PRO A 183 11.83 -15.97 9.50
C PRO A 183 13.03 -15.69 10.42
N GLN A 184 12.97 -14.57 11.10
CA GLN A 184 14.00 -14.10 12.02
C GLN A 184 13.38 -13.73 13.35
N VAL A 185 14.09 -14.06 14.42
CA VAL A 185 13.76 -13.71 15.80
C VAL A 185 14.47 -12.42 16.18
N PHE A 186 13.70 -11.44 16.63
CA PHE A 186 14.17 -10.19 17.20
C PHE A 186 13.77 -10.15 18.67
N GLU A 187 14.72 -9.87 19.56
CA GLU A 187 14.49 -9.96 21.00
C GLU A 187 15.21 -8.83 21.74
N ASP A 188 14.54 -8.27 22.75
CA ASP A 188 15.10 -7.38 23.75
C ASP A 188 14.49 -7.67 25.12
N ASP A 189 14.77 -6.84 26.12
CA ASP A 189 14.27 -7.00 27.49
C ASP A 189 12.72 -7.00 27.62
N ASN A 190 12.00 -6.55 26.59
CA ASN A 190 10.54 -6.50 26.55
C ASN A 190 9.90 -7.69 25.82
N GLY A 191 10.70 -8.66 25.39
CA GLY A 191 10.26 -9.93 24.82
C GLY A 191 10.69 -10.14 23.37
N LYS A 192 9.90 -10.94 22.65
CA LYS A 192 10.27 -11.48 21.33
C LYS A 192 9.28 -11.11 20.22
N VAL A 193 9.82 -10.80 19.04
CA VAL A 193 9.08 -10.67 17.79
C VAL A 193 9.68 -11.60 16.73
N VAL A 194 8.83 -12.30 15.98
CA VAL A 194 9.25 -13.06 14.78
C VAL A 194 8.75 -12.33 13.55
N LYS A 195 9.64 -12.12 12.56
CA LYS A 195 9.28 -11.57 11.27
C LYS A 195 9.90 -12.34 10.12
N ALA A 196 9.09 -12.55 9.10
CA ALA A 196 9.50 -13.01 7.78
C ALA A 196 8.90 -12.06 6.72
N SER A 197 9.36 -12.11 5.48
CA SER A 197 8.82 -11.25 4.42
C SER A 197 8.76 -11.94 3.07
N ILE A 198 7.69 -11.69 2.32
CA ILE A 198 7.47 -12.15 0.96
C ILE A 198 7.26 -10.96 0.02
N ALA A 199 7.64 -11.12 -1.25
CA ALA A 199 7.42 -10.10 -2.27
C ALA A 199 5.96 -10.09 -2.74
N THR A 200 5.46 -8.91 -3.13
CA THR A 200 4.25 -8.73 -3.93
C THR A 200 4.58 -7.84 -5.13
N TYR A 201 3.62 -7.07 -5.65
CA TYR A 201 3.79 -6.20 -6.82
C TYR A 201 4.89 -5.13 -6.65
N GLY A 202 5.66 -4.95 -7.73
CA GLY A 202 6.75 -3.96 -7.77
C GLY A 202 7.85 -4.26 -6.77
N GLU A 203 8.23 -3.25 -5.98
CA GLU A 203 9.16 -3.39 -4.83
C GLU A 203 8.41 -3.55 -3.50
N THR A 204 7.08 -3.65 -3.53
CA THR A 204 6.29 -3.79 -2.30
C THR A 204 6.44 -5.20 -1.73
N ILE A 205 6.54 -5.30 -0.41
CA ILE A 205 6.59 -6.56 0.32
C ILE A 205 5.44 -6.66 1.33
N HIS A 206 5.17 -7.89 1.76
CA HIS A 206 4.41 -8.16 2.97
C HIS A 206 5.33 -8.80 4.01
N SER A 207 5.58 -8.07 5.09
CA SER A 207 6.13 -8.67 6.30
C SER A 207 5.05 -9.39 7.09
N LEU A 208 5.35 -10.62 7.51
CA LEU A 208 4.51 -11.45 8.37
C LEU A 208 5.06 -11.35 9.79
N VAL A 209 4.27 -10.81 10.71
CA VAL A 209 4.74 -10.45 12.06
C VAL A 209 3.96 -11.19 13.12
N SER A 210 4.65 -11.99 13.93
CA SER A 210 4.13 -12.56 15.18
C SER A 210 4.84 -11.91 16.36
N ARG A 211 4.09 -11.20 17.20
CA ARG A 211 4.62 -10.35 18.28
C ARG A 211 3.80 -10.40 19.58
N SER A 212 3.01 -11.47 19.78
CA SER A 212 2.18 -11.64 20.99
C SER A 212 2.99 -11.69 22.29
N GLU A 213 4.27 -12.06 22.20
CA GLU A 213 5.23 -12.12 23.30
C GLU A 213 6.05 -10.83 23.48
N TYR A 214 5.71 -9.73 22.80
CA TYR A 214 6.43 -8.47 22.88
C TYR A 214 5.60 -7.36 23.53
N SER A 215 6.19 -6.67 24.51
CA SER A 215 5.53 -5.60 25.28
C SER A 215 6.20 -4.22 25.16
N GLY A 216 7.25 -4.12 24.34
CA GLY A 216 7.97 -2.86 24.11
C GLY A 216 7.17 -1.84 23.31
N VAL A 217 7.72 -0.62 23.18
CA VAL A 217 7.03 0.53 22.58
C VAL A 217 6.59 0.29 21.13
N PHE A 218 7.38 -0.47 20.35
CA PHE A 218 7.05 -0.84 18.99
C PHE A 218 7.79 -2.09 18.53
N TRP A 219 9.12 -2.09 18.51
CA TRP A 219 9.94 -3.17 17.95
C TRP A 219 11.30 -3.22 18.64
N PRO A 220 11.95 -4.39 18.77
CA PRO A 220 13.28 -4.49 19.35
C PRO A 220 14.29 -3.50 18.74
N GLY A 221 14.94 -2.71 19.60
CA GLY A 221 15.90 -1.67 19.19
C GLY A 221 15.30 -0.28 18.92
N PHE A 222 13.97 -0.11 18.99
CA PHE A 222 13.35 1.21 19.05
C PHE A 222 13.32 1.75 20.49
N ALA A 223 13.70 3.02 20.65
CA ALA A 223 13.55 3.76 21.89
C ALA A 223 12.24 4.58 21.88
N PRO A 224 11.58 4.77 23.04
CA PRO A 224 10.39 5.64 23.13
C PRO A 224 10.75 7.11 22.88
N ILE A 225 9.83 7.87 22.28
CA ILE A 225 9.94 9.33 22.19
C ILE A 225 9.55 9.95 23.53
N GLU A 226 10.42 10.77 24.14
CA GLU A 226 10.19 11.38 25.46
C GLU A 226 9.02 12.38 25.46
N HIS A 227 8.86 13.13 24.37
CA HIS A 227 7.85 14.18 24.23
C HIS A 227 7.03 13.98 22.94
N PRO A 228 6.17 12.95 22.88
CA PRO A 228 5.47 12.58 21.65
C PRO A 228 4.42 13.63 21.24
N GLY A 229 3.83 14.32 22.22
CA GLY A 229 2.62 15.15 22.08
C GLY A 229 1.52 14.62 23.00
N ASP A 230 0.33 15.21 22.95
CA ASP A 230 -0.84 14.75 23.71
C ASP A 230 -1.46 13.45 23.15
N GLY A 231 -1.10 13.07 21.91
CA GLY A 231 -1.55 11.82 21.29
C GLY A 231 -3.03 11.79 20.93
N SER A 232 -3.72 12.94 21.01
CA SER A 232 -5.17 13.04 20.77
C SER A 232 -5.53 12.76 19.31
N GLY A 233 -4.63 13.08 18.38
CA GLY A 233 -4.79 12.85 16.95
C GLY A 233 -6.04 13.54 16.40
N PHE A 234 -6.48 13.09 15.22
CA PHE A 234 -7.65 13.62 14.50
C PHE A 234 -8.76 12.57 14.33
N GLY A 235 -8.81 11.55 15.20
CA GLY A 235 -9.90 10.58 15.24
C GLY A 235 -9.76 9.36 14.33
N ILE A 236 -8.61 9.19 13.64
CA ILE A 236 -8.34 7.95 12.90
C ILE A 236 -8.26 6.75 13.85
N GLN A 237 -8.97 5.68 13.48
CA GLN A 237 -9.08 4.45 14.25
C GLN A 237 -8.16 3.36 13.74
N ASN A 238 -8.25 3.02 12.46
CA ASN A 238 -7.51 1.91 11.84
C ASN A 238 -7.37 2.12 10.33
N ILE A 239 -6.59 1.26 9.67
CA ILE A 239 -6.57 1.20 8.20
C ILE A 239 -7.79 0.39 7.75
N ASP A 240 -8.59 0.94 6.83
CA ASP A 240 -9.73 0.22 6.23
C ASP A 240 -9.28 -0.65 5.06
N HIS A 241 -8.43 -0.10 4.18
CA HIS A 241 -7.89 -0.82 3.02
C HIS A 241 -6.62 -0.14 2.47
N VAL A 242 -5.86 -0.88 1.66
CA VAL A 242 -4.64 -0.39 0.99
C VAL A 242 -4.70 -0.76 -0.49
N VAL A 243 -4.52 0.22 -1.37
CA VAL A 243 -4.73 0.04 -2.81
C VAL A 243 -3.40 -0.05 -3.55
N GLY A 244 -3.24 -1.10 -4.35
CA GLY A 244 -2.09 -1.31 -5.22
C GLY A 244 -2.42 -1.00 -6.68
N ASN A 245 -1.58 -0.23 -7.35
CA ASN A 245 -1.63 -0.03 -8.79
C ASN A 245 -0.63 -0.96 -9.47
N VAL A 246 -1.07 -1.69 -10.49
CA VAL A 246 -0.29 -2.68 -11.24
C VAL A 246 -0.37 -2.42 -12.75
N GLU A 247 0.50 -3.06 -13.52
CA GLU A 247 0.55 -2.86 -14.98
C GLU A 247 -0.69 -3.41 -15.70
N LEU A 248 -0.93 -2.90 -16.91
CA LEU A 248 -2.00 -3.39 -17.79
C LEU A 248 -1.92 -4.91 -18.00
N GLY A 249 -3.01 -5.62 -17.74
CA GLY A 249 -3.13 -7.06 -17.90
C GLY A 249 -2.47 -7.87 -16.80
N LYS A 250 -2.11 -7.24 -15.66
CA LYS A 250 -1.49 -7.87 -14.50
C LYS A 250 -2.40 -7.95 -13.28
N MET A 251 -3.58 -7.32 -13.29
CA MET A 251 -4.52 -7.38 -12.18
C MET A 251 -4.89 -8.82 -11.80
N ASP A 252 -5.27 -9.65 -12.77
CA ASP A 252 -5.63 -11.05 -12.52
C ASP A 252 -4.44 -11.90 -12.02
N GLU A 253 -3.22 -11.55 -12.43
CA GLU A 253 -2.00 -12.20 -11.94
C GLU A 253 -1.83 -11.97 -10.44
N TRP A 254 -2.03 -10.73 -9.98
CA TRP A 254 -1.91 -10.35 -8.57
C TRP A 254 -3.09 -10.80 -7.73
N VAL A 255 -4.31 -10.78 -8.26
CA VAL A 255 -5.48 -11.38 -7.61
C VAL A 255 -5.22 -12.87 -7.36
N GLY A 256 -4.82 -13.61 -8.40
CA GLY A 256 -4.47 -15.02 -8.26
C GLY A 256 -3.28 -15.27 -7.34
N PHE A 257 -2.33 -14.33 -7.23
CA PHE A 257 -1.26 -14.39 -6.23
C PHE A 257 -1.84 -14.39 -4.81
N TYR A 258 -2.68 -13.41 -4.45
CA TYR A 258 -3.27 -13.32 -3.11
C TYR A 258 -4.17 -14.52 -2.78
N GLU A 259 -4.93 -15.03 -3.76
CA GLU A 259 -5.73 -16.25 -3.59
C GLU A 259 -4.86 -17.46 -3.25
N ARG A 260 -3.77 -17.69 -3.98
CA ARG A 260 -2.89 -18.85 -3.76
C ARG A 260 -2.02 -18.71 -2.52
N VAL A 261 -1.42 -17.55 -2.32
CA VAL A 261 -0.36 -17.32 -1.33
C VAL A 261 -0.91 -17.02 0.06
N MET A 262 -2.07 -16.36 0.14
CA MET A 262 -2.67 -15.91 1.40
C MET A 262 -4.10 -16.45 1.61
N GLY A 263 -4.62 -17.27 0.69
CA GLY A 263 -5.99 -17.80 0.82
C GLY A 263 -7.08 -16.74 0.69
N PHE A 264 -6.76 -15.55 0.17
CA PHE A 264 -7.74 -14.48 -0.01
C PHE A 264 -8.78 -14.87 -1.06
N THR A 265 -9.90 -14.16 -1.06
CA THR A 265 -10.94 -14.34 -2.09
C THR A 265 -11.20 -13.03 -2.81
N GLU A 266 -11.70 -13.10 -4.04
CA GLU A 266 -12.21 -11.92 -4.73
C GLU A 266 -13.53 -11.48 -4.04
N LEU A 267 -13.52 -10.28 -3.45
CA LEU A 267 -14.71 -9.68 -2.83
C LEU A 267 -15.58 -9.01 -3.88
N ARG A 268 -14.95 -8.27 -4.80
CA ARG A 268 -15.64 -7.47 -5.80
C ARG A 268 -14.73 -7.17 -6.99
N HIS A 269 -15.32 -7.16 -8.17
CA HIS A 269 -14.71 -6.71 -9.42
C HIS A 269 -15.50 -5.50 -9.93
N PHE A 270 -14.78 -4.53 -10.45
CA PHE A 270 -15.30 -3.37 -11.15
C PHE A 270 -14.70 -3.33 -12.56
N SER A 271 -15.56 -3.36 -13.58
CA SER A 271 -15.12 -3.23 -14.97
C SER A 271 -14.91 -1.76 -15.37
N ASP A 272 -14.31 -1.55 -16.53
CA ASP A 272 -14.17 -0.24 -17.18
C ASP A 272 -15.52 0.43 -17.49
N ASP A 273 -16.54 -0.36 -17.86
CA ASP A 273 -17.92 0.13 -18.00
C ASP A 273 -18.48 0.70 -16.69
N GLU A 274 -18.05 0.18 -15.53
CA GLU A 274 -18.46 0.67 -14.21
C GLU A 274 -17.59 1.83 -13.71
N ILE A 275 -16.31 1.88 -14.12
CA ILE A 275 -15.33 2.88 -13.72
C ILE A 275 -14.69 3.54 -14.95
N SER A 276 -15.48 4.40 -15.61
CA SER A 276 -15.03 5.25 -16.71
C SER A 276 -15.57 6.67 -16.59
N THR A 277 -14.77 7.63 -17.04
CA THR A 277 -15.18 9.00 -17.31
C THR A 277 -15.36 9.19 -18.81
N GLU A 278 -15.60 10.42 -19.26
CA GLU A 278 -15.57 10.73 -20.70
C GLU A 278 -14.19 10.46 -21.34
N TYR A 279 -13.12 10.48 -20.55
CA TYR A 279 -11.73 10.58 -20.99
C TYR A 279 -10.89 9.34 -20.66
N SER A 280 -10.97 8.79 -19.45
CA SER A 280 -10.19 7.61 -19.04
C SER A 280 -11.01 6.59 -18.26
N ALA A 281 -10.43 5.41 -18.05
CA ALA A 281 -11.04 4.30 -17.31
C ALA A 281 -9.98 3.53 -16.51
N LEU A 282 -10.43 2.70 -15.57
CA LEU A 282 -9.62 1.63 -14.98
C LEU A 282 -10.46 0.41 -14.65
N MET A 283 -9.77 -0.69 -14.36
CA MET A 283 -10.38 -1.88 -13.77
C MET A 283 -9.82 -2.10 -12.37
N SER A 284 -10.67 -2.57 -11.46
CA SER A 284 -10.30 -2.82 -10.07
C SER A 284 -10.87 -4.12 -9.56
N LYS A 285 -10.03 -4.92 -8.91
CA LYS A 285 -10.44 -6.12 -8.18
C LYS A 285 -10.00 -6.04 -6.73
N VAL A 286 -10.93 -6.30 -5.83
CA VAL A 286 -10.66 -6.29 -4.40
C VAL A 286 -10.46 -7.71 -3.91
N VAL A 287 -9.28 -7.99 -3.36
CA VAL A 287 -9.04 -9.21 -2.59
C VAL A 287 -9.12 -8.94 -1.09
N TRP A 288 -9.59 -9.92 -0.32
CA TRP A 288 -9.77 -9.78 1.13
C TRP A 288 -9.61 -11.11 1.87
N ASP A 289 -9.44 -11.03 3.19
CA ASP A 289 -9.25 -12.17 4.09
C ASP A 289 -10.54 -12.93 4.45
N GLY A 290 -11.69 -12.57 3.86
CA GLY A 290 -12.99 -13.20 4.15
C GLY A 290 -13.65 -12.75 5.47
N GLU A 291 -12.87 -12.25 6.43
CA GLU A 291 -13.38 -11.70 7.70
C GLU A 291 -13.44 -10.16 7.69
N GLY A 292 -12.88 -9.51 6.66
CA GLY A 292 -12.96 -8.07 6.46
C GLY A 292 -11.89 -7.27 7.22
N ARG A 293 -10.88 -7.93 7.77
CA ARG A 293 -9.76 -7.27 8.47
C ARG A 293 -8.73 -6.72 7.49
N ILE A 294 -8.57 -7.39 6.34
CA ILE A 294 -7.67 -6.96 5.27
C ILE A 294 -8.47 -6.86 3.98
N LYS A 295 -8.36 -5.72 3.30
CA LYS A 295 -8.91 -5.46 1.98
C LYS A 295 -7.83 -4.81 1.14
N LEU A 296 -7.53 -5.39 -0.02
CA LEU A 296 -6.51 -4.91 -0.94
C LEU A 296 -7.13 -4.76 -2.35
N PRO A 297 -7.66 -3.58 -2.69
CA PRO A 297 -7.98 -3.25 -4.07
C PRO A 297 -6.72 -3.24 -4.94
N ILE A 298 -6.79 -3.92 -6.08
CA ILE A 298 -5.73 -3.99 -7.09
C ILE A 298 -6.28 -3.35 -8.37
N ASN A 299 -5.63 -2.28 -8.81
CA ASN A 299 -6.05 -1.51 -9.97
C ASN A 299 -5.07 -1.70 -11.12
N GLU A 300 -5.60 -1.80 -12.34
CA GLU A 300 -4.80 -1.69 -13.56
C GLU A 300 -5.42 -0.65 -14.50
N PRO A 301 -4.63 -0.02 -15.40
CA PRO A 301 -5.19 0.92 -16.37
C PRO A 301 -6.18 0.23 -17.32
N ALA A 302 -7.11 0.99 -17.89
CA ALA A 302 -7.98 0.53 -18.98
C ALA A 302 -7.89 1.48 -20.18
N GLU A 303 -8.23 0.98 -21.36
CA GLU A 303 -8.19 1.80 -22.59
C GLU A 303 -9.21 2.95 -22.49
N GLY A 304 -8.76 4.17 -22.79
CA GLY A 304 -9.59 5.37 -22.78
C GLY A 304 -9.19 6.35 -23.90
N LYS A 305 -9.93 7.45 -24.04
CA LYS A 305 -9.56 8.54 -24.97
C LYS A 305 -8.29 9.27 -24.54
N ARG A 306 -7.97 9.22 -23.25
CA ARG A 306 -6.88 9.90 -22.54
C ARG A 306 -6.15 8.92 -21.63
N LYS A 307 -4.98 9.34 -21.14
CA LYS A 307 -4.14 8.49 -20.28
C LYS A 307 -4.86 8.19 -18.97
N SER A 308 -4.89 6.92 -18.54
CA SER A 308 -5.43 6.54 -17.24
C SER A 308 -4.59 7.13 -16.11
N GLN A 309 -5.21 7.55 -15.01
CA GLN A 309 -4.49 7.94 -13.80
C GLN A 309 -3.58 6.83 -13.25
N ILE A 310 -3.89 5.56 -13.56
CA ILE A 310 -3.03 4.42 -13.18
C ILE A 310 -1.74 4.43 -14.01
N ASP A 311 -1.82 4.78 -15.29
CA ASP A 311 -0.62 5.00 -16.11
C ASP A 311 0.19 6.20 -15.61
N GLU A 312 -0.45 7.29 -15.19
CA GLU A 312 0.24 8.43 -14.55
C GLU A 312 1.00 7.93 -13.31
N TYR A 313 0.36 7.18 -12.42
CA TYR A 313 1.03 6.60 -11.26
C TYR A 313 2.25 5.75 -11.66
N LEU A 314 2.08 4.81 -12.59
CA LEU A 314 3.14 3.88 -13.01
C LEU A 314 4.32 4.62 -13.67
N GLU A 315 4.07 5.72 -14.38
CA GLU A 315 5.11 6.55 -15.00
C GLU A 315 5.95 7.29 -13.94
N TYR A 316 5.30 7.92 -12.96
CA TYR A 316 5.99 8.72 -11.94
C TYR A 316 6.53 7.91 -10.77
N TYR A 317 5.92 6.76 -10.46
CA TYR A 317 6.43 5.81 -9.48
C TYR A 317 7.48 4.88 -10.10
N GLY A 318 7.32 4.49 -11.37
CA GLY A 318 8.30 3.69 -12.14
C GLY A 318 8.15 2.17 -12.02
N THR A 319 7.20 1.68 -11.22
CA THR A 319 6.78 0.28 -11.05
C THR A 319 5.34 0.22 -10.53
N PRO A 320 4.75 -0.97 -10.36
CA PRO A 320 3.65 -1.17 -9.44
C PRO A 320 4.00 -0.74 -8.01
N GLY A 321 2.98 -0.41 -7.23
CA GLY A 321 3.13 0.00 -5.84
C GLY A 321 1.82 0.42 -5.21
N VAL A 322 1.88 0.82 -3.93
CA VAL A 322 0.72 1.34 -3.21
C VAL A 322 0.38 2.75 -3.70
N GLN A 323 -0.86 2.94 -4.12
CA GLN A 323 -1.41 4.23 -4.52
C GLN A 323 -1.97 4.98 -3.32
N HIS A 324 -2.82 4.34 -2.52
CA HIS A 324 -3.39 5.01 -1.36
C HIS A 324 -3.69 4.07 -0.21
N ILE A 325 -3.84 4.70 0.96
CA ILE A 325 -4.16 4.05 2.22
C ILE A 325 -5.42 4.71 2.75
N ALA A 326 -6.47 3.93 2.92
CA ALA A 326 -7.72 4.40 3.50
C ALA A 326 -7.70 4.23 5.00
N MET A 327 -8.01 5.31 5.73
CA MET A 327 -8.00 5.37 7.18
C MET A 327 -9.41 5.61 7.70
N ALA A 328 -9.89 4.69 8.53
CA ALA A 328 -11.23 4.73 9.10
C ALA A 328 -11.35 5.74 10.24
N THR A 329 -12.48 6.43 10.31
CA THR A 329 -12.87 7.35 11.40
C THR A 329 -14.37 7.21 11.70
N THR A 330 -14.79 7.72 12.86
CA THR A 330 -16.20 7.82 13.27
C THR A 330 -16.75 9.25 13.24
N ASP A 331 -15.93 10.22 12.85
CA ASP A 331 -16.37 11.60 12.59
C ASP A 331 -15.49 12.20 11.49
N ILE A 332 -15.83 11.88 10.25
CA ILE A 332 -15.08 12.27 9.06
C ILE A 332 -15.09 13.78 8.86
N VAL A 333 -16.16 14.48 9.24
CA VAL A 333 -16.22 15.94 9.12
C VAL A 333 -15.21 16.59 10.05
N ALA A 334 -15.19 16.21 11.33
CA ALA A 334 -14.20 16.72 12.29
C ALA A 334 -12.77 16.33 11.92
N THR A 335 -12.56 15.10 11.45
CA THR A 335 -11.26 14.59 11.00
C THR A 335 -10.72 15.44 9.84
N VAL A 336 -11.53 15.66 8.80
CA VAL A 336 -11.14 16.42 7.60
C VAL A 336 -10.95 17.90 7.91
N ASP A 337 -11.76 18.48 8.80
CA ASP A 337 -11.58 19.85 9.27
C ASP A 337 -10.24 20.03 10.00
N ALA A 338 -9.90 19.11 10.90
CA ALA A 338 -8.64 19.16 11.64
C ALA A 338 -7.43 18.99 10.71
N MET A 339 -7.49 18.03 9.78
CA MET A 339 -6.44 17.83 8.76
C MET A 339 -6.30 19.05 7.84
N SER A 340 -7.42 19.62 7.39
CA SER A 340 -7.41 20.83 6.55
C SER A 340 -6.83 22.04 7.29
N ALA A 341 -7.18 22.22 8.57
CA ALA A 341 -6.62 23.27 9.42
C ALA A 341 -5.12 23.09 9.66
N ALA A 342 -4.63 21.85 9.64
CA ALA A 342 -3.21 21.51 9.71
C ALA A 342 -2.48 21.60 8.36
N GLY A 343 -3.18 21.95 7.28
CA GLY A 343 -2.61 22.20 5.95
C GLY A 343 -2.69 21.03 4.97
N ILE A 344 -3.42 19.95 5.28
CA ILE A 344 -3.67 18.87 4.32
C ILE A 344 -4.69 19.32 3.28
N GLU A 345 -4.34 19.15 2.01
CA GLU A 345 -5.23 19.45 0.90
C GLU A 345 -6.01 18.20 0.49
N PHE A 346 -7.29 18.38 0.17
CA PHE A 346 -8.19 17.33 -0.31
C PHE A 346 -8.71 17.63 -1.71
N LEU A 347 -9.04 16.58 -2.44
CA LEU A 347 -9.71 16.68 -3.73
C LEU A 347 -11.11 17.29 -3.56
N ARG A 348 -11.59 17.95 -4.62
CA ARG A 348 -12.87 18.66 -4.62
C ARG A 348 -13.74 18.22 -5.78
N VAL A 349 -15.03 18.02 -5.48
CA VAL A 349 -16.08 17.80 -6.48
C VAL A 349 -16.93 19.05 -6.65
N PRO A 350 -17.63 19.23 -7.79
CA PRO A 350 -18.47 20.40 -8.00
C PRO A 350 -19.72 20.35 -7.11
N GLY A 351 -20.28 21.52 -6.80
CA GLY A 351 -21.38 21.64 -5.84
C GLY A 351 -22.66 20.88 -6.22
N ASN A 352 -22.93 20.69 -7.52
CA ASN A 352 -24.11 19.95 -8.01
C ASN A 352 -24.10 18.47 -7.61
N TYR A 353 -22.94 17.90 -7.27
CA TYR A 353 -22.85 16.53 -6.75
C TYR A 353 -23.72 16.32 -5.50
N TYR A 354 -23.80 17.33 -4.63
CA TYR A 354 -24.51 17.23 -3.35
C TYR A 354 -26.02 17.30 -3.49
N ASP A 355 -26.51 17.98 -4.53
CA ASP A 355 -27.94 17.99 -4.88
C ASP A 355 -28.40 16.57 -5.23
N ASP A 356 -27.61 15.86 -6.04
CA ASP A 356 -27.87 14.47 -6.42
C ASP A 356 -27.65 13.50 -5.25
N ALA A 357 -26.59 13.68 -4.46
CA ALA A 357 -26.28 12.84 -3.31
C ALA A 357 -27.40 12.83 -2.27
N LYS A 358 -28.02 13.99 -2.01
CA LYS A 358 -29.16 14.13 -1.10
C LYS A 358 -30.37 13.30 -1.57
N GLY A 359 -30.58 13.19 -2.88
CA GLY A 359 -31.63 12.35 -3.46
C GLY A 359 -31.35 10.85 -3.33
N ARG A 360 -30.09 10.43 -3.48
CA ARG A 360 -29.67 9.02 -3.39
C ARG A 360 -29.59 8.51 -1.96
N VAL A 361 -29.18 9.37 -1.02
CA VAL A 361 -28.94 9.02 0.38
C VAL A 361 -29.68 10.01 1.29
N PRO A 362 -30.97 9.78 1.56
CA PRO A 362 -31.75 10.67 2.42
C PRO A 362 -31.19 10.80 3.85
N GLU A 363 -30.45 9.79 4.34
CA GLU A 363 -29.87 9.76 5.68
C GLU A 363 -28.86 10.89 5.95
N ILE A 364 -28.22 11.43 4.91
CA ILE A 364 -27.23 12.51 5.06
C ILE A 364 -27.88 13.90 5.03
N ALA A 365 -29.21 14.02 4.92
CA ALA A 365 -29.89 15.29 4.65
C ALA A 365 -29.51 16.42 5.63
N ASP A 366 -29.29 16.09 6.91
CA ASP A 366 -28.94 17.05 7.97
C ASP A 366 -27.43 17.41 7.98
N GLN A 367 -26.62 16.69 7.19
CA GLN A 367 -25.16 16.85 7.14
C GLN A 367 -24.66 17.35 5.79
N VAL A 368 -25.52 17.44 4.75
CA VAL A 368 -25.12 17.80 3.37
C VAL A 368 -24.27 19.08 3.32
N GLU A 369 -24.63 20.12 4.07
CA GLU A 369 -23.88 21.38 4.09
C GLU A 369 -22.45 21.19 4.61
N ALA A 370 -22.28 20.38 5.66
CA ALA A 370 -20.98 20.05 6.21
C ALA A 370 -20.15 19.22 5.21
N LEU A 371 -20.77 18.21 4.59
CA LEU A 371 -20.13 17.36 3.58
C LEU A 371 -19.71 18.16 2.35
N GLN A 372 -20.53 19.11 1.90
CA GLN A 372 -20.22 20.00 0.78
C GLN A 372 -19.06 20.93 1.09
N ARG A 373 -19.03 21.49 2.30
CA ARG A 373 -17.94 22.36 2.75
C ARG A 373 -16.60 21.62 2.82
N THR A 374 -16.61 20.38 3.31
CA THR A 374 -15.41 19.55 3.44
C THR A 374 -15.01 18.86 2.13
N GLY A 375 -15.92 18.72 1.17
CA GLY A 375 -15.68 17.99 -0.07
C GLY A 375 -15.85 16.47 0.06
N ILE A 376 -16.49 16.01 1.14
CA ILE A 376 -16.69 14.60 1.43
C ILE A 376 -17.77 14.03 0.50
N LEU A 377 -17.55 12.84 -0.01
CA LEU A 377 -18.44 12.13 -0.93
C LEU A 377 -19.24 11.08 -0.20
N VAL A 378 -20.43 10.76 -0.74
CA VAL A 378 -21.40 9.84 -0.14
C VAL A 378 -21.83 8.79 -1.15
N ASP A 379 -21.67 7.53 -0.76
CA ASP A 379 -22.24 6.41 -1.48
C ASP A 379 -23.04 5.49 -0.56
N LYS A 380 -23.94 4.70 -1.16
CA LYS A 380 -24.85 3.81 -0.45
C LYS A 380 -24.91 2.44 -1.13
N ASP A 381 -24.85 1.39 -0.33
CA ASP A 381 -25.10 0.01 -0.73
C ASP A 381 -26.30 -0.58 0.03
N GLU A 382 -26.52 -1.90 -0.11
CA GLU A 382 -27.63 -2.60 0.53
C GLU A 382 -27.52 -2.68 2.06
N ASP A 383 -26.30 -2.61 2.61
CA ASP A 383 -26.01 -2.73 4.04
C ASP A 383 -25.97 -1.38 4.75
N GLY A 384 -25.76 -0.27 4.02
CA GLY A 384 -25.74 1.07 4.59
C GLY A 384 -25.12 2.12 3.66
N TYR A 385 -24.58 3.19 4.23
CA TYR A 385 -23.85 4.21 3.45
C TYR A 385 -22.43 4.40 3.97
N LEU A 386 -21.59 4.99 3.14
CA LEU A 386 -20.23 5.38 3.49
C LEU A 386 -19.98 6.83 3.07
N LEU A 387 -19.06 7.45 3.80
CA LEU A 387 -18.51 8.77 3.54
C LEU A 387 -17.03 8.60 3.22
N GLN A 388 -16.52 9.27 2.19
CA GLN A 388 -15.11 9.18 1.83
C GLN A 388 -14.58 10.47 1.21
N ILE A 389 -13.28 10.70 1.34
CA ILE A 389 -12.57 11.81 0.69
C ILE A 389 -11.10 11.45 0.48
N PHE A 390 -10.53 11.88 -0.65
CA PHE A 390 -9.11 11.71 -0.95
C PHE A 390 -8.32 12.98 -0.68
N SER A 391 -7.16 12.84 -0.06
CA SER A 391 -6.15 13.90 -0.04
C SER A 391 -5.58 14.10 -1.44
N LYS A 392 -4.95 15.26 -1.69
CA LYS A 392 -3.96 15.36 -2.76
C LYS A 392 -2.77 14.43 -2.47
N PRO A 393 -1.91 14.11 -3.47
CA PRO A 393 -0.65 13.42 -3.23
C PRO A 393 0.15 14.10 -2.11
N VAL A 394 0.75 13.30 -1.21
CA VAL A 394 1.53 13.82 -0.08
C VAL A 394 2.99 14.15 -0.43
N GLN A 395 3.29 14.12 -1.72
CA GLN A 395 4.55 14.55 -2.32
C GLN A 395 4.29 15.12 -3.72
N ASP A 396 5.30 15.72 -4.33
CA ASP A 396 5.17 16.36 -5.65
C ASP A 396 4.85 15.34 -6.77
N ARG A 397 5.34 14.10 -6.64
CA ARG A 397 5.02 13.03 -7.59
C ARG A 397 3.56 12.60 -7.39
N PRO A 398 2.74 12.49 -8.47
CA PRO A 398 1.34 12.09 -8.38
C PRO A 398 1.20 10.58 -8.10
N THR A 399 1.56 10.19 -6.88
CA THR A 399 1.74 8.79 -6.47
C THR A 399 0.93 8.51 -5.21
N VAL A 400 1.56 8.47 -4.04
CA VAL A 400 0.87 8.11 -2.79
C VAL A 400 0.00 9.25 -2.25
N PHE A 401 -1.24 8.91 -1.88
CA PHE A 401 -2.17 9.79 -1.18
C PHE A 401 -2.97 9.01 -0.11
N TYR A 402 -3.83 9.70 0.64
CA TYR A 402 -4.65 9.09 1.69
C TYR A 402 -6.13 9.23 1.39
N GLU A 403 -6.90 8.21 1.77
CA GLU A 403 -8.34 8.29 1.88
C GLU A 403 -8.74 8.36 3.35
N ILE A 404 -9.72 9.20 3.66
CA ILE A 404 -10.41 9.17 4.95
C ILE A 404 -11.81 8.61 4.70
N ILE A 405 -12.19 7.58 5.45
CA ILE A 405 -13.45 6.87 5.25
C ILE A 405 -14.21 6.71 6.57
N GLU A 406 -15.52 6.90 6.52
CA GLU A 406 -16.45 6.59 7.61
C GLU A 406 -17.56 5.69 7.08
N ARG A 407 -17.83 4.59 7.79
CA ARG A 407 -18.80 3.57 7.37
C ARG A 407 -20.00 3.57 8.30
N HIS A 408 -21.19 3.74 7.73
CA HIS A 408 -22.47 3.57 8.41
C HIS A 408 -23.16 2.31 7.91
N GLY A 409 -22.58 1.15 8.25
CA GLY A 409 -23.08 -0.18 7.85
C GLY A 409 -22.57 -0.68 6.51
N SER A 410 -22.23 0.22 5.58
CA SER A 410 -21.76 -0.14 4.24
C SER A 410 -20.46 -0.98 4.28
N LYS A 411 -20.48 -2.07 3.52
CA LYS A 411 -19.32 -2.97 3.32
C LYS A 411 -18.65 -2.79 1.96
N GLY A 412 -19.24 -2.00 1.07
CA GLY A 412 -18.71 -1.70 -0.26
C GLY A 412 -17.51 -0.73 -0.27
N PHE A 413 -17.11 -0.33 -1.46
CA PHE A 413 -15.99 0.60 -1.74
C PHE A 413 -16.44 1.91 -2.37
N GLY A 414 -17.76 2.16 -2.37
CA GLY A 414 -18.29 3.40 -2.91
C GLY A 414 -18.32 3.40 -4.43
N ALA A 415 -18.89 2.36 -5.04
CA ALA A 415 -18.99 2.23 -6.50
C ALA A 415 -19.60 3.48 -7.16
N GLY A 416 -20.63 4.04 -6.53
CA GLY A 416 -21.29 5.27 -6.99
C GLY A 416 -20.43 6.53 -6.79
N ASN A 417 -19.44 6.48 -5.88
CA ASN A 417 -18.46 7.54 -5.71
C ASN A 417 -17.27 7.44 -6.65
N PHE A 418 -16.93 6.26 -7.17
CA PHE A 418 -15.75 6.10 -8.03
C PHE A 418 -15.77 7.10 -9.17
N LYS A 419 -16.88 7.23 -9.90
CA LYS A 419 -16.95 8.23 -10.98
C LYS A 419 -16.61 9.66 -10.50
N ALA A 420 -17.17 10.10 -9.38
CA ALA A 420 -16.91 11.45 -8.86
C ALA A 420 -15.47 11.64 -8.34
N LEU A 421 -14.90 10.62 -7.69
CA LEU A 421 -13.49 10.60 -7.27
C LEU A 421 -12.56 10.65 -8.47
N PHE A 422 -12.88 9.89 -9.51
CA PHE A 422 -12.10 9.80 -10.73
C PHE A 422 -12.12 11.11 -11.49
N GLU A 423 -13.29 11.72 -11.68
CA GLU A 423 -13.38 13.04 -12.28
C GLU A 423 -12.59 14.08 -11.47
N ALA A 424 -12.53 13.95 -10.13
CA ALA A 424 -11.71 14.82 -9.30
C ALA A 424 -10.21 14.58 -9.50
N ILE A 425 -9.75 13.32 -9.60
CA ILE A 425 -8.35 12.99 -9.87
C ILE A 425 -7.95 13.39 -11.29
N GLU A 426 -8.80 13.16 -12.29
CA GLU A 426 -8.56 13.55 -13.68
C GLU A 426 -8.39 15.05 -13.83
N ARG A 427 -9.16 15.87 -13.11
CA ARG A 427 -8.95 17.34 -13.10
C ARG A 427 -7.57 17.69 -12.57
N GLU A 428 -7.11 17.03 -11.52
CA GLU A 428 -5.76 17.26 -11.01
C GLU A 428 -4.69 16.73 -11.98
N GLN A 429 -4.94 15.63 -12.69
CA GLN A 429 -4.09 15.11 -13.76
C GLN A 429 -4.00 16.09 -14.94
N GLU A 430 -5.11 16.73 -15.31
CA GLU A 430 -5.17 17.78 -16.33
C GLU A 430 -4.36 19.01 -15.89
N VAL A 431 -4.48 19.44 -14.62
CA VAL A 431 -3.67 20.54 -14.05
C VAL A 431 -2.17 20.23 -14.11
N ARG A 432 -1.78 18.95 -13.95
CA ARG A 432 -0.39 18.48 -14.13
C ARG A 432 0.04 18.35 -15.58
N GLY A 433 -0.89 18.44 -16.54
CA GLY A 433 -0.62 18.29 -17.97
C GLY A 433 -0.46 16.84 -18.45
N ASN A 434 -1.02 15.88 -17.70
CA ASN A 434 -0.82 14.44 -17.91
C ASN A 434 -2.08 13.69 -18.42
N LEU A 435 -3.17 14.39 -18.77
CA LEU A 435 -4.45 13.80 -19.23
C LEU A 435 -4.54 13.63 -20.75
#